data_AF-A0A1F3GSF5-F1
#
_entry.id   AF-A0A1F3GSF5-F1
#
_cell.length_a   1.000
_cell.length_b   1.000
_cell.length_c   1.000
_cell.angle_alpha   90.00
_cell.angle_beta   90.00
_cell.angle_gamma   90.00
#
_symmetry.space_group_name_H-M   'P 1'
#
loop_
_entity.id
_entity.type
_entity.pdbx_description
1 polymer ?
#
loop_
_entity_poly.entity_id
_entity_poly.type
_entity_poly.pdbx_seq_one_letter_code
_entity_poly.pdbx_strand_id
1 'polypeptide(L)' 'MINKYYKKGESDIKYLEDVLLKVKPKTVTWVKADKCYKSNENDNVINNLKLRNHIMLKALKNKSLTEREFWF' A
#
# COMPACT_ATOMS: atom_id res chain seq x y z
N MET A 1 1.57 16.56 24.14
CA MET A 1 1.16 15.66 23.04
C MET A 1 1.05 16.47 21.76
N ILE A 2 1.90 16.21 20.75
CA ILE A 2 1.86 16.92 19.47
C ILE A 2 1.03 16.09 18.49
N ASN A 3 -0.19 16.52 18.18
CA ASN A 3 -1.02 15.92 17.14
C ASN A 3 -0.55 16.43 15.76
N LYS A 4 0.24 15.63 15.05
CA LYS A 4 0.63 15.88 13.65
C LYS A 4 -0.44 15.32 12.71
N TYR A 5 -1.16 16.20 12.02
CA TYR A 5 -2.04 15.82 10.91
C TYR A 5 -1.27 15.90 9.58
N TYR A 6 -1.28 14.83 8.79
CA TYR A 6 -0.63 14.78 7.48
C TYR A 6 -1.59 15.10 6.32
N LYS A 7 -1.09 15.85 5.33
CA LYS A 7 -1.79 16.25 4.09
C LYS A 7 -1.86 15.07 3.11
N LYS A 8 -3.01 14.84 2.47
CA LYS A 8 -3.25 13.76 1.49
C LYS A 8 -2.45 14.07 0.21
N GLY A 9 -1.53 13.18 -0.19
CA GLY A 9 -0.87 13.23 -1.50
C GLY A 9 -1.80 12.67 -2.58
N GLU A 10 -1.90 13.35 -3.72
CA GLU A 10 -3.01 13.18 -4.68
C GLU A 10 -2.76 12.21 -5.84
N SER A 11 -1.61 11.52 -5.93
CA SER A 11 -1.35 10.62 -7.06
C SER A 11 -1.20 9.15 -6.61
N ASP A 12 -2.22 8.35 -6.89
CA ASP A 12 -2.12 6.90 -6.79
C ASP A 12 -1.25 6.40 -7.95
N ILE A 13 -0.19 5.63 -7.64
CA ILE A 13 0.65 5.04 -8.68
C ILE A 13 -0.15 3.92 -9.34
N LYS A 14 -0.37 4.09 -10.65
CA LYS A 14 -0.98 3.10 -11.54
C LYS A 14 0.11 2.19 -12.11
N TYR A 15 -0.26 1.06 -12.71
CA TYR A 15 0.67 0.09 -13.35
C TYR A 15 1.44 -0.86 -12.44
N LEU A 16 0.95 -1.16 -11.22
CA LEU A 16 1.56 -2.21 -10.38
C LEU A 16 1.51 -3.58 -11.07
N GLU A 17 0.42 -3.86 -11.81
CA GLU A 17 0.22 -5.12 -12.52
C GLU A 17 1.32 -5.39 -13.55
N ASP A 18 1.66 -4.41 -14.39
CA ASP A 18 2.71 -4.55 -15.43
C ASP A 18 4.06 -4.96 -14.83
N VAL A 19 4.41 -4.36 -13.69
CA VAL A 19 5.65 -4.69 -12.97
C VAL A 19 5.60 -6.13 -12.44
N LEU A 20 4.49 -6.53 -11.82
CA LEU A 20 4.33 -7.87 -11.25
C LEU A 20 4.28 -8.96 -12.34
N LEU A 21 3.66 -8.69 -13.49
CA LEU A 21 3.63 -9.59 -14.64
C LEU A 21 5.03 -9.77 -15.27
N LYS A 22 5.87 -8.74 -15.22
CA LYS A 22 7.25 -8.80 -15.69
C LYS A 22 8.15 -9.59 -14.74
N VAL A 23 8.02 -9.35 -13.43
CA VAL A 23 8.86 -9.99 -12.40
C VAL A 23 8.44 -11.44 -12.12
N LYS A 24 7.15 -11.77 -12.29
CA LYS A 24 6.57 -13.10 -12.05
C LYS A 24 6.95 -13.67 -10.67
N PRO A 25 6.65 -12.95 -9.57
CA PRO A 25 6.96 -13.44 -8.23
C PRO A 25 6.21 -14.74 -7.94
N LYS A 26 6.81 -15.59 -7.09
CA LYS A 26 6.16 -16.81 -6.61
C LYS A 26 4.88 -16.44 -5.84
N THR A 27 3.89 -17.31 -5.87
CA THR A 27 2.69 -17.15 -5.03
C THR A 27 3.07 -16.99 -3.55
N VAL A 28 2.24 -16.27 -2.80
CA VAL A 28 2.43 -15.99 -1.37
C VAL A 28 3.64 -15.07 -1.08
N THR A 29 4.35 -14.59 -2.11
CA THR A 29 5.42 -13.58 -1.95
C THR A 29 4.85 -12.26 -1.44
N TRP A 30 5.57 -11.63 -0.52
CA TRP A 30 5.21 -10.33 0.04
C TRP A 30 5.53 -9.20 -0.95
N VAL A 31 4.51 -8.40 -1.28
CA VAL A 31 4.65 -7.17 -2.06
C VAL A 31 4.71 -5.99 -1.07
N LYS A 32 5.90 -5.38 -0.96
CA LYS A 32 6.15 -4.20 -0.15
C LYS A 32 6.34 -2.99 -1.07
N ALA A 33 5.58 -1.93 -0.85
CA ALA A 33 5.69 -0.68 -1.59
C ALA A 33 5.25 0.51 -0.72
N ASP A 34 5.59 1.72 -1.17
CA ASP A 34 5.22 2.97 -0.52
C ASP A 34 3.69 3.19 -0.54
N LYS A 35 3.18 4.07 0.34
CA LYS A 35 1.76 4.39 0.50
C LYS A 35 1.12 4.92 -0.79
N CYS A 36 1.88 5.49 -1.71
CA CYS A 36 1.36 5.93 -3.00
C CYS A 36 0.84 4.78 -3.88
N TYR A 37 1.28 3.54 -3.63
CA TYR A 37 0.74 2.35 -4.28
C TYR A 37 -0.55 1.82 -3.63
N LYS A 38 -0.97 2.36 -2.48
CA LYS A 38 -2.15 1.87 -1.78
C LYS A 38 -3.43 2.37 -2.46
N SER A 39 -4.09 1.50 -3.22
CA SER A 39 -5.37 1.72 -3.88
C SER A 39 -6.15 0.41 -3.97
N ASN A 40 -7.48 0.48 -4.11
CA ASN A 40 -8.32 -0.71 -4.28
C ASN A 40 -7.93 -1.50 -5.54
N GLU A 41 -7.52 -0.80 -6.60
CA GLU A 41 -7.06 -1.40 -7.85
C GLU A 41 -5.80 -2.25 -7.63
N ASN A 42 -4.78 -1.69 -6.97
CA ASN A 42 -3.54 -2.40 -6.68
C ASN A 42 -3.74 -3.55 -5.67
N ASP A 43 -4.65 -3.38 -4.71
CA ASP A 43 -5.03 -4.44 -3.78
C ASP A 43 -5.64 -5.65 -4.52
N ASN A 44 -6.50 -5.39 -5.51
CA ASN A 44 -7.10 -6.43 -6.34
C ASN A 44 -6.06 -7.15 -7.20
N VAL A 45 -5.11 -6.43 -7.80
CA VAL A 45 -4.01 -7.02 -8.58
C VAL A 45 -3.21 -8.00 -7.71
N ILE A 46 -2.81 -7.59 -6.51
CA ILE A 46 -2.06 -8.44 -5.57
C ILE A 46 -2.85 -9.70 -5.20
N ASN A 47 -4.15 -9.55 -4.90
CA ASN A 47 -5.02 -10.66 -4.55
C ASN A 47 -5.20 -11.65 -5.71
N ASN A 48 -5.44 -11.15 -6.92
CA ASN A 48 -5.61 -11.96 -8.13
C ASN A 48 -4.35 -12.77 -8.46
N LEU A 49 -3.17 -12.20 -8.23
CA LEU A 49 -1.89 -12.88 -8.39
C LEU A 49 -1.51 -13.78 -7.20
N LYS A 50 -2.40 -13.94 -6.20
CA LYS A 50 -2.18 -14.74 -4.99
C LYS A 50 -0.92 -14.33 -4.22
N LEU A 51 -0.63 -13.02 -4.17
CA LEU A 51 0.49 -12.42 -3.46
C LEU A 51 0.05 -11.88 -2.09
N ARG A 52 1.00 -11.61 -1.19
CA ARG A 52 0.71 -11.02 0.12
C ARG A 52 0.86 -9.51 0.07
N ASN A 53 -0.22 -8.79 0.34
CA ASN A 53 -0.23 -7.34 0.36
C ASN A 53 0.44 -6.80 1.62
N HIS A 54 1.54 -6.07 1.46
CA HIS A 54 2.23 -5.35 2.51
C HIS A 54 2.61 -3.93 2.05
N ILE A 55 1.78 -3.36 1.17
CA ILE A 55 1.87 -1.95 0.78
C ILE A 55 1.50 -1.09 1.98
N MET A 56 2.30 -0.05 2.23
CA MET A 56 2.11 0.87 3.36
C MET A 56 0.71 1.52 3.33
N LEU A 57 0.07 1.64 4.49
CA LEU A 57 -1.26 2.25 4.59
C LEU A 57 -1.16 3.78 4.47
N LYS A 58 -2.17 4.39 3.85
CA LYS A 58 -2.31 5.85 3.84
C LYS A 58 -2.91 6.31 5.16
N ALA A 59 -2.25 7.28 5.80
CA ALA A 59 -2.83 7.96 6.95
C ALA A 59 -4.14 8.65 6.57
N LEU A 60 -5.17 8.48 7.39
CA LEU A 60 -6.46 9.15 7.22
C LEU A 60 -6.42 10.50 7.94
N LYS A 61 -6.86 11.56 7.25
CA LYS A 61 -6.94 12.90 7.85
C LYS A 61 -7.86 12.84 9.06
N ASN A 62 -7.43 13.47 10.16
CA ASN A 62 -8.13 13.53 11.45
C ASN A 62 -8.31 12.18 12.18
N LYS A 63 -7.59 11.12 11.77
CA LYS A 63 -7.54 9.86 12.50
C LYS A 63 -6.16 9.67 13.13
N SER A 64 -6.12 9.35 14.42
CA SER A 64 -4.87 8.94 15.07
C SER A 64 -4.40 7.62 14.48
N LEU A 65 -3.09 7.49 14.26
CA LEU A 65 -2.49 6.22 13.91
C LEU A 65 -2.61 5.26 15.11
N THR A 66 -2.94 4.02 14.83
CA THR A 66 -2.73 2.92 15.79
C THR A 66 -1.23 2.66 15.96
N GLU A 67 -0.81 2.01 17.06
CA GLU A 67 0.61 1.62 17.24
C GLU A 67 1.14 0.83 16.03
N ARG A 68 0.30 -0.03 15.45
CA ARG A 68 0.67 -0.82 14.27
C ARG A 68 0.93 0.05 13.04
N GLU A 69 0.09 1.04 12.77
CA GLU A 69 0.28 2.01 11.66
C GLU A 69 1.39 3.02 11.94
N PHE A 70 1.84 3.13 13.18
CA PHE A 70 3.01 3.94 13.54
C PHE A 70 4.32 3.18 13.26
N TRP A 71 4.35 1.88 13.56
CA TRP A 71 5.53 1.04 13.35
C TRP A 71 5.65 0.47 11.92
N PHE A 72 4.55 0.38 11.16
CA PHE A 72 4.47 -0.21 9.81
C PHE A 72 3.76 0.71 8.82
#